data_AF-A0A6L7U1D9-F1
#
_entry.id   AF-A0A6L7U1D9-F1
#
_cell.length_a   1.000
_cell.length_b   1.000
_cell.length_c   1.000
_cell.angle_alpha   90.00
_cell.angle_beta   90.00
_cell.angle_gamma   90.00
#
_symmetry.space_group_name_H-M   'P 1'
#
loop_
_entity.id
_entity.type
_entity.pdbx_description
1 polymer ?
#
loop_
_entity_poly.entity_id
_entity_poly.type
_entity_poly.pdbx_seq_one_letter_code
_entity_poly.pdbx_strand_id
1 'polypeptide(L)'
;MEAYCMGGVAVDEWRSKIGSGLDFQREVFRALRERIGKREPGLLLLAHEDRLCQFGFDGFAYFAGSHGCEIRVVYQPGLSPQAEWVEDLMAVVDSFSGRLPRL
;
A
#
# COMPACT_ATOMS: atom_id res chain seq x y z
N MET A 1 0.24 10.76 -11.02
CA MET A 1 0.11 9.39 -11.55
C MET A 1 -0.35 9.42 -13.00
N GLU A 2 -1.36 10.23 -13.32
CA GLU A 2 -1.94 10.39 -14.67
C GLU A 2 -0.92 10.76 -15.76
N ALA A 3 0.02 11.67 -15.47
CA ALA A 3 1.09 12.04 -16.41
C ALA A 3 2.02 10.88 -16.81
N TYR A 4 2.22 9.90 -15.91
CA TYR A 4 2.97 8.68 -16.24
C TYR A 4 2.15 7.75 -17.15
N CYS A 5 0.85 7.60 -16.88
CA CYS A 5 -0.03 6.73 -17.66
C CYS A 5 -0.26 7.25 -19.10
N MET A 6 -0.21 8.56 -19.32
CA MET A 6 -0.21 9.16 -20.67
C MET A 6 0.97 8.69 -21.55
N GLY A 7 2.01 8.08 -20.97
CA GLY A 7 3.14 7.47 -21.68
C GLY A 7 2.88 6.07 -22.25
N GLY A 8 1.64 5.55 -22.21
CA GLY A 8 1.26 4.30 -22.89
C GLY A 8 0.76 3.17 -21.98
N VAL A 9 0.38 3.47 -20.73
CA VAL A 9 -0.25 2.48 -19.85
C VAL A 9 -1.75 2.77 -19.75
N ALA A 10 -2.57 1.88 -20.33
CA ALA A 10 -4.01 1.92 -20.12
C ALA A 10 -4.34 1.51 -18.69
N VAL A 11 -5.12 2.34 -17.98
CA VAL A 11 -5.54 2.07 -16.60
C VAL A 11 -7.02 1.77 -16.58
N ASP A 12 -7.37 0.55 -16.16
CA ASP A 12 -8.77 0.12 -16.06
C ASP A 12 -9.49 0.73 -14.85
N GLU A 13 -8.76 0.95 -13.75
CA GLU A 13 -9.35 1.37 -12.49
C GLU A 13 -8.39 2.24 -11.66
N TRP A 14 -8.94 3.34 -11.14
CA TRP A 14 -8.26 4.21 -10.20
C TRP A 14 -8.85 4.05 -8.80
N ARG A 15 -7.98 3.90 -7.79
CA ARG A 15 -8.37 3.88 -6.38
C ARG A 15 -7.52 4.87 -5.60
N SER A 16 -8.18 5.80 -4.92
CA SER A 16 -7.56 6.69 -3.95
C SER A 16 -8.38 6.64 -2.66
N LYS A 17 -7.72 6.35 -1.54
CA LYS A 17 -8.34 6.44 -0.21
C LYS A 17 -7.29 6.87 0.79
N ILE A 18 -7.66 7.80 1.66
CA ILE A 18 -6.83 8.26 2.78
C ILE A 18 -7.09 7.30 3.95
N GLY A 19 -6.03 6.74 4.51
CA GLY A 19 -6.08 5.85 5.67
C GLY A 19 -4.67 5.37 6.02
N SER A 20 -4.43 5.03 7.29
CA SER A 20 -3.09 4.63 7.76
C SER A 20 -2.56 3.43 6.96
N GLY A 21 -1.25 3.46 6.68
CA GLY A 21 -0.53 2.33 6.08
C GLY A 21 -0.42 1.13 7.02
N LEU A 22 -0.78 1.27 8.30
CA LEU A 22 -0.79 0.21 9.31
C LEU A 22 -2.08 -0.61 9.33
N ASP A 23 -3.17 -0.10 8.74
CA ASP A 23 -4.46 -0.79 8.73
C ASP A 23 -4.57 -1.76 7.54
N PHE A 24 -4.21 -3.02 7.76
CA PHE A 24 -4.38 -4.10 6.78
C PHE A 24 -5.84 -4.56 6.60
N GLN A 25 -6.78 -4.07 7.41
CA GLN A 25 -8.21 -4.35 7.28
C GLN A 25 -8.94 -3.29 6.45
N ARG A 26 -8.28 -2.19 6.09
CA ARG A 26 -8.87 -1.15 5.25
C ARG A 26 -9.39 -1.75 3.94
N GLU A 27 -10.60 -1.35 3.59
CA GLU A 27 -11.39 -1.90 2.48
C GLU A 27 -10.59 -2.01 1.18
N VAL A 28 -9.82 -0.98 0.81
CA VAL A 28 -9.02 -0.96 -0.43
C VAL A 28 -7.94 -2.04 -0.41
N PHE A 29 -7.25 -2.23 0.72
CA PHE A 29 -6.19 -3.22 0.82
C PHE A 29 -6.75 -4.65 0.73
N ARG A 30 -7.88 -4.90 1.42
CA ARG A 30 -8.59 -6.17 1.34
C ARG A 30 -9.09 -6.48 -0.07
N ALA A 31 -9.78 -5.53 -0.69
CA ALA A 31 -10.30 -5.68 -2.05
C ALA A 31 -9.16 -5.96 -3.04
N LEU A 32 -8.04 -5.24 -2.91
CA LEU A 32 -6.86 -5.47 -3.75
C LEU A 32 -6.28 -6.88 -3.58
N ARG A 33 -6.13 -7.37 -2.33
CA ARG A 33 -5.68 -8.74 -2.08
C ARG A 33 -6.63 -9.79 -2.64
N GLU A 34 -7.94 -9.60 -2.49
CA GLU A 34 -8.95 -10.51 -3.02
C GLU A 34 -8.88 -10.59 -4.56
N ARG A 35 -8.74 -9.45 -5.24
CA ARG A 35 -8.62 -9.39 -6.70
C ARG A 35 -7.31 -9.97 -7.23
N ILE A 36 -6.19 -9.68 -6.58
CA ILE A 36 -4.90 -10.30 -6.88
C ILE A 36 -5.01 -11.81 -6.68
N GLY A 37 -5.66 -12.28 -5.61
CA GLY A 37 -5.91 -13.70 -5.38
C GLY A 37 -6.70 -14.37 -6.51
N LYS A 38 -7.64 -13.64 -7.13
CA LYS A 38 -8.39 -14.06 -8.32
C LYS A 38 -7.64 -13.87 -9.64
N ARG A 39 -6.40 -13.37 -9.61
CA ARG A 39 -5.55 -13.09 -10.78
C ARG A 39 -6.17 -12.09 -11.76
N GLU A 40 -6.91 -11.11 -11.23
CA GLU A 40 -7.59 -10.10 -12.04
C GLU A 40 -6.65 -9.00 -12.54
N PRO A 41 -5.87 -8.29 -11.69
CA PRO A 41 -4.94 -7.28 -12.17
C PRO A 41 -3.63 -7.92 -12.63
N GLY A 42 -3.26 -7.69 -13.90
CA GLY A 42 -1.91 -8.04 -14.40
C GLY A 42 -0.82 -7.06 -13.96
N LEU A 43 -1.19 -5.80 -13.67
CA LEU A 43 -0.28 -4.72 -13.27
C LEU A 43 -0.94 -3.84 -12.22
N LEU A 44 -0.25 -3.61 -11.10
CA LEU A 44 -0.61 -2.66 -10.06
C LEU A 44 0.39 -1.51 -10.07
N LEU A 45 -0.10 -0.29 -10.32
CA LEU A 45 0.73 0.90 -10.24
C LEU A 45 0.57 1.58 -8.87
N LEU A 46 1.69 1.90 -8.22
CA LEU A 46 1.72 2.59 -6.93
C LEU A 46 2.50 3.90 -7.06
N ALA A 47 2.05 4.97 -6.40
CA ALA A 47 2.81 6.22 -6.36
C ALA A 47 4.04 6.12 -5.43
N HIS A 48 3.92 5.38 -4.35
CA HIS A 48 4.98 5.06 -3.39
C HIS A 48 4.60 3.79 -2.61
N GLU A 49 5.58 3.08 -2.05
CA GLU A 49 5.39 1.80 -1.35
C GLU A 49 4.60 1.96 -0.04
N ASP A 50 4.92 2.99 0.74
CA ASP A 50 4.26 3.32 2.03
C ASP A 50 2.75 3.57 1.90
N ARG A 51 2.30 4.06 0.74
CA ARG A 51 0.87 4.29 0.45
C ARG A 51 0.09 2.99 0.41
N LEU A 52 0.72 1.86 0.11
CA LEU A 52 0.09 0.55 0.12
C LEU A 52 0.07 -0.06 1.54
N CYS A 53 1.21 -0.02 2.21
CA CYS A 53 1.36 -0.50 3.58
C CYS A 53 2.67 0.04 4.17
N GLN A 54 2.63 0.42 5.44
CA GLN A 54 3.80 0.93 6.15
C GLN A 54 4.86 -0.15 6.40
N PHE A 55 4.41 -1.40 6.54
CA PHE A 55 5.26 -2.59 6.71
C PHE A 55 4.77 -3.74 5.83
N GLY A 56 5.65 -4.70 5.53
CA GLY A 56 5.27 -5.92 4.84
C GLY A 56 5.10 -5.77 3.33
N PHE A 57 5.63 -4.70 2.73
CA PHE A 57 5.58 -4.49 1.28
C PHE A 57 6.21 -5.65 0.51
N ASP A 58 7.40 -6.12 0.90
CA ASP A 58 8.07 -7.25 0.25
C ASP A 58 7.20 -8.53 0.25
N GLY A 59 6.53 -8.80 1.36
CA GLY A 59 5.61 -9.94 1.48
C GLY A 59 4.38 -9.78 0.58
N PHE A 60 3.85 -8.57 0.48
CA PHE A 60 2.77 -8.26 -0.46
C PHE A 60 3.23 -8.38 -1.91
N ALA A 61 4.40 -7.88 -2.26
CA ALA A 61 4.97 -7.95 -3.60
C ALA A 61 5.23 -9.40 -4.02
N TYR A 62 5.73 -10.24 -3.11
CA TYR A 62 5.85 -11.67 -3.34
C TYR A 62 4.48 -12.32 -3.59
N PHE A 63 3.47 -12.02 -2.76
CA PHE A 63 2.10 -12.51 -2.97
C PHE A 63 1.51 -12.07 -4.32
N ALA A 64 1.71 -10.81 -4.72
CA ALA A 64 1.24 -10.30 -6.00
C ALA A 64 1.91 -11.03 -7.17
N GLY A 65 3.24 -11.14 -7.15
CA GLY A 65 4.00 -11.85 -8.17
C GLY A 65 3.61 -13.32 -8.29
N SER A 66 3.36 -14.01 -7.16
CA SER A 66 2.93 -15.41 -7.18
C SER A 66 1.53 -15.61 -7.78
N HIS A 67 0.75 -14.54 -7.93
CA HIS A 67 -0.57 -14.53 -8.57
C HIS A 67 -0.58 -13.86 -9.94
N GLY A 68 0.60 -13.56 -10.52
CA GLY A 68 0.71 -13.00 -11.87
C GLY A 68 0.43 -11.49 -11.94
N CYS A 69 0.55 -10.78 -10.81
CA CYS A 69 0.41 -9.33 -10.74
C CYS A 69 1.78 -8.67 -10.60
N GLU A 70 2.20 -7.88 -11.60
CA GLU A 70 3.38 -7.02 -11.51
C GLU A 70 3.06 -5.80 -10.66
N ILE A 71 3.92 -5.44 -9.70
CA ILE A 71 3.81 -4.16 -9.00
C ILE A 71 4.85 -3.20 -9.58
N ARG A 72 4.42 -2.01 -9.99
CA ARG A 72 5.31 -0.94 -10.46
C ARG A 72 5.12 0.31 -9.63
N VAL A 73 6.18 0.69 -8.91
CA VAL A 73 6.23 1.93 -8.15
C VAL A 73 6.65 3.06 -9.08
N VAL A 74 5.73 3.95 -9.35
CA VAL A 74 5.94 5.18 -10.12
C VAL A 74 6.27 6.27 -9.12
N TYR A 75 7.55 6.38 -8.74
CA TYR A 75 8.00 7.36 -7.77
C TYR A 75 7.59 8.76 -8.21
N GLN A 76 6.60 9.34 -7.52
CA GLN A 76 6.24 10.73 -7.68
C GLN A 76 6.74 11.47 -6.43
N PRO A 77 7.64 12.46 -6.57
CA PRO A 77 8.04 13.29 -5.45
C PRO A 77 6.81 14.06 -4.96
N GLY A 78 6.24 13.54 -3.88
CA GLY A 78 4.96 13.96 -3.31
C GLY A 78 4.88 13.34 -1.93
N LEU A 79 5.51 14.05 -0.99
CA LEU A 79 5.49 13.92 0.47
C LEU A 79 4.87 12.61 0.99
N SER A 80 5.70 11.75 1.57
CA SER A 80 5.29 11.25 2.88
C SER A 80 5.60 12.38 3.85
N PRO A 81 4.58 13.17 4.25
CA PRO A 81 4.79 14.28 5.17
C PRO A 81 5.42 13.67 6.41
N GLN A 82 6.49 14.26 6.94
CA GLN A 82 7.15 13.78 8.15
C GLN A 82 6.13 13.54 9.30
N ALA A 83 4.99 14.25 9.28
CA ALA A 83 3.85 14.02 10.13
C ALA A 83 3.23 12.61 10.02
N GLU A 84 3.00 12.07 8.80
CA GLU A 84 2.45 10.72 8.61
C GLU A 84 3.38 9.64 9.20
N TRP A 85 4.71 9.78 9.01
CA TRP A 85 5.68 8.89 9.64
C TRP A 85 5.65 8.95 11.18
N VAL A 86 5.51 10.15 11.75
CA VAL A 86 5.42 10.32 13.20
C VAL A 86 4.12 9.72 13.73
N GLU A 87 3.00 9.95 13.06
CA GLU A 87 1.70 9.35 13.41
C GLU A 87 1.75 7.82 13.36
N ASP A 88 2.29 7.24 12.29
CA ASP A 88 2.44 5.79 12.17
C ASP A 88 3.40 5.22 13.24
N LEU A 89 4.51 5.92 13.55
CA LEU A 89 5.41 5.50 14.63
C LEU A 89 4.72 5.52 16.00
N MET A 90 3.96 6.58 16.30
CA MET A 90 3.19 6.68 17.53
C MET A 90 2.13 5.58 17.64
N ALA A 91 1.44 5.27 16.54
CA ALA A 91 0.47 4.18 16.47
C ALA A 91 1.12 2.81 16.72
N VAL A 92 2.33 2.59 16.19
CA VAL A 92 3.11 1.38 16.48
C VAL A 92 3.44 1.30 17.97
N VAL A 93 4.02 2.36 18.55
CA VAL A 93 4.37 2.39 19.99
C VAL A 93 3.15 2.13 20.87
N ASP A 94 2.01 2.77 20.58
CA ASP A 94 0.76 2.58 21.31
C ASP A 94 0.25 1.14 21.22
N SER A 95 0.31 0.53 20.02
CA SER A 95 -0.11 -0.87 19.83
C SER A 95 0.71 -1.87 20.65
N PHE A 96 1.99 -1.55 20.91
CA PHE A 96 2.87 -2.36 21.75
C PHE A 96 2.74 -2.03 23.24
N SER A 97 2.54 -0.75 23.60
CA SER A 97 2.43 -0.32 25.00
C SER A 97 1.27 -1.01 25.73
N GLY A 98 0.12 -1.15 25.08
CA GLY A 98 -1.04 -1.87 25.62
C GLY A 98 -0.87 -3.40 25.73
N ARG A 99 0.17 -3.96 25.10
CA ARG A 99 0.48 -5.40 25.10
C ARG A 99 1.64 -5.77 26.03
N LEU A 100 2.38 -4.78 26.51
CA LEU A 100 3.42 -4.98 27.51
C LEU A 100 2.74 -5.22 28.87
N PRO A 101 2.82 -6.43 29.45
CA PRO A 101 2.27 -6.67 30.77
C PRO A 101 3.15 -5.93 31.78
N ARG A 102 2.65 -4.79 32.28
CA ARG A 102 3.24 -3.96 33.35
C ARG A 102 4.68 -3.48 33.06
N LEU A 103 4.78 -2.23 32.61
CA LEU A 103 5.75 -1.30 33.20
C LEU A 103 5.19 -0.80 34.53
#